data_AF-A0A7X9II22-F1
#
_entry.id   AF-A0A7X9II22-F1
#
_cell.length_a   1.000
_cell.length_b   1.000
_cell.length_c   1.000
_cell.angle_alpha   90.00
_cell.angle_beta   90.00
_cell.angle_gamma   90.00
#
_symmetry.space_group_name_H-M   'P 1'
#
loop_
_entity.id
_entity.type
_entity.pdbx_description
1 polymer ?
#
loop_
_entity_poly.entity_id
_entity_poly.type
_entity_poly.pdbx_seq_one_letter_code
_entity_poly.pdbx_strand_id
1 'polypeptide(L)'
;GTPVAQGPAGAGTLVFQVGSFAHEANAVSLRDVLVTRGHESYLEQGQTPQGKAYYRVYAKMKGSEKDARAALIALGVSEPRLVSGAGVPVSSQQASAPQVSAGAASPPAAAASASVPAGSGKPAAGPGVISGPTGECHVDAERISTVGSSRADPTQPLMAQKAAAQNAKRNLLLCVDAYKRKQEKIPASIKMEGYLPDTLITYSSPAYMADGSVEVGASMAIRDVDAVAFTRVD
;
A
#
# COMPACT_ATOMS: atom_id res chain seq x y z
N GLY A 1 36.13 45.12 19.84
CA GLY A 1 35.51 43.81 19.66
C GLY A 1 34.77 43.82 18.34
N THR A 2 35.25 43.06 17.37
CA THR A 2 34.63 42.89 16.06
C THR A 2 33.49 41.87 16.17
N PRO A 3 32.33 42.10 15.53
CA PRO A 3 31.27 41.09 15.44
C PRO A 3 31.76 39.93 14.56
N VAL A 4 31.82 38.74 15.13
CA VAL A 4 32.10 37.50 14.37
C VAL A 4 30.88 37.19 13.50
N ALA A 5 31.14 37.15 12.20
CA ALA A 5 30.22 36.80 11.15
C ALA A 5 29.60 35.41 11.37
N GLN A 6 28.27 35.36 11.40
CA GLN A 6 27.52 34.12 11.19
C GLN A 6 27.73 33.70 9.73
N GLY A 7 28.55 32.66 9.52
CA GLY A 7 28.64 31.98 8.23
C GLY A 7 27.27 31.43 7.80
N PRO A 8 27.05 31.16 6.51
CA PRO A 8 25.74 30.75 5.99
C PRO A 8 25.28 29.50 6.76
N ALA A 9 24.09 29.59 7.36
CA ALA A 9 23.41 28.46 8.00
C ALA A 9 23.38 27.31 7.00
N GLY A 10 24.29 26.35 7.21
CA GLY A 10 24.64 25.35 6.22
C GLY A 10 23.43 24.55 5.79
N ALA A 11 23.35 24.28 4.50
CA ALA A 11 22.44 23.32 3.90
C ALA A 11 22.66 21.92 4.52
N GLY A 12 22.11 21.71 5.71
CA GLY A 12 22.16 20.45 6.42
C GLY A 12 21.27 19.44 5.74
N THR A 13 21.67 18.16 5.80
CA THR A 13 20.73 17.07 5.48
C THR A 13 19.78 16.95 6.66
N LEU A 14 18.50 17.19 6.39
CA LEU A 14 17.40 17.09 7.34
C LEU A 14 16.72 15.73 7.17
N VAL A 15 16.39 15.08 8.29
CA VAL A 15 15.69 13.81 8.31
C VAL A 15 14.30 14.02 8.87
N PHE A 16 13.29 13.77 8.05
CA PHE A 16 11.88 13.85 8.42
C PHE A 16 11.30 12.45 8.53
N GLN A 17 10.63 12.16 9.64
CA GLN A 17 9.69 11.05 9.71
C GLN A 17 8.42 11.47 8.98
N VAL A 18 8.12 10.77 7.89
CA VAL A 18 6.97 11.07 7.02
C VAL A 18 5.76 10.19 7.32
N GLY A 19 5.96 9.06 8.01
CA GLY A 19 4.87 8.16 8.38
C GLY A 19 5.30 7.04 9.31
N SER A 20 4.31 6.45 9.99
CA SER A 20 4.47 5.23 10.77
C SER A 20 3.31 4.30 10.43
N PHE A 21 3.62 3.06 10.10
CA PHE A 21 2.68 2.07 9.62
C PHE A 21 2.74 0.80 10.46
N ALA A 22 1.60 0.15 10.65
CA ALA A 22 1.54 -1.19 11.24
C ALA A 22 1.95 -2.30 10.26
N HIS A 23 1.92 -2.00 8.95
CA HIS A 23 2.18 -2.96 7.88
C HIS A 23 3.34 -2.49 7.01
N GLU A 24 4.25 -3.43 6.70
CA GLU A 24 5.46 -3.17 5.92
C GLU A 24 5.12 -2.70 4.50
N ALA A 25 4.15 -3.35 3.84
CA ALA A 25 3.77 -3.04 2.46
C ALA A 25 3.37 -1.56 2.28
N ASN A 26 2.68 -0.97 3.25
CA ASN A 26 2.28 0.43 3.21
C ASN A 26 3.48 1.36 3.39
N ALA A 27 4.41 1.01 4.28
CA ALA A 27 5.64 1.75 4.50
C ALA A 27 6.57 1.70 3.28
N VAL A 28 6.69 0.54 2.63
CA VAL A 28 7.44 0.35 1.39
C VAL A 28 6.84 1.19 0.25
N SER A 29 5.52 1.18 0.12
CA SER A 29 4.84 1.99 -0.91
C SER A 29 5.14 3.48 -0.76
N LEU A 30 5.10 4.02 0.47
CA LEU A 30 5.44 5.43 0.70
C LEU A 30 6.92 5.72 0.42
N ARG A 31 7.83 4.82 0.84
CA ARG A 31 9.27 4.93 0.54
C ARG A 31 9.50 5.03 -0.97
N ASP A 32 8.91 4.15 -1.75
CA ASP A 32 9.13 4.07 -3.20
C ASP A 32 8.59 5.31 -3.92
N VAL A 33 7.46 5.88 -3.46
CA VAL A 33 6.97 7.18 -3.94
C VAL A 33 8.00 8.29 -3.68
N LEU A 34 8.62 8.32 -2.50
CA LEU A 34 9.64 9.32 -2.17
C LEU A 34 10.92 9.15 -3.00
N VAL A 35 11.38 7.91 -3.21
CA VAL A 35 12.55 7.62 -4.07
C VAL A 35 12.28 8.02 -5.52
N THR A 36 11.10 7.69 -6.05
CA THR A 36 10.69 8.05 -7.42
C THR A 36 10.67 9.57 -7.63
N ARG A 37 10.39 10.33 -6.57
CA ARG A 37 10.41 11.80 -6.56
C ARG A 37 11.82 12.39 -6.37
N GLY A 38 12.85 11.55 -6.31
CA GLY A 38 14.24 11.97 -6.14
C GLY A 38 14.62 12.27 -4.70
N HIS A 39 13.83 11.82 -3.71
CA HIS A 39 14.15 11.97 -2.29
C HIS A 39 14.76 10.68 -1.75
N GLU A 40 15.86 10.79 -1.00
CA GLU A 40 16.46 9.63 -0.34
C GLU A 40 15.58 9.24 0.85
N SER A 41 14.97 8.05 0.80
CA SER A 41 14.10 7.57 1.86
C SER A 41 14.54 6.18 2.35
N TYR A 42 14.30 5.91 3.63
CA TYR A 42 14.63 4.64 4.24
C TYR A 42 13.56 4.26 5.27
N LEU A 43 13.52 2.97 5.58
CA LEU A 43 12.48 2.36 6.40
C LEU A 43 13.14 1.77 7.65
N GLU A 44 12.62 2.12 8.82
CA GLU A 44 13.08 1.61 10.10
C GLU A 44 11.99 0.70 10.67
N GLN A 45 12.37 -0.54 10.96
CA GLN A 45 11.52 -1.47 11.67
C GLN A 45 11.73 -1.32 13.17
N GLY A 46 10.65 -1.12 13.91
CA GLY A 46 10.64 -1.13 15.36
C GLY A 46 9.61 -2.12 15.91
N GLN A 47 9.66 -2.34 17.22
CA GLN A 47 8.65 -3.10 17.94
C GLN A 47 8.08 -2.24 19.07
N THR A 48 6.76 -2.24 19.22
CA THR A 48 6.12 -1.59 20.37
C THR A 48 6.47 -2.35 21.66
N PRO A 49 6.30 -1.72 22.83
CA PRO A 49 6.44 -2.43 24.12
C PRO A 49 5.53 -3.65 24.27
N GLN A 50 4.51 -3.77 23.41
CA GLN A 50 3.55 -4.89 23.35
C GLN A 50 3.97 -5.99 22.35
N GLY A 51 5.18 -5.90 21.76
CA GLY A 51 5.70 -6.88 20.80
C GLY A 51 5.13 -6.77 19.38
N LYS A 52 4.38 -5.70 19.06
CA LYS A 52 3.86 -5.50 17.70
C LYS A 52 4.90 -4.78 16.84
N ALA A 53 5.20 -5.33 15.66
CA ALA A 53 6.06 -4.66 14.70
C ALA A 53 5.40 -3.37 14.18
N TYR A 54 6.19 -2.31 14.03
CA TYR A 54 5.80 -1.09 13.35
C TYR A 54 6.93 -0.64 12.42
N TYR A 55 6.56 0.10 11.39
CA TYR A 55 7.45 0.52 10.32
C TYR A 55 7.40 2.04 10.18
N ARG A 56 8.53 2.71 10.42
CA ARG A 56 8.66 4.16 10.24
C ARG A 56 9.35 4.45 8.93
N VAL A 57 8.83 5.41 8.19
CA VAL A 57 9.44 5.88 6.94
C VAL A 57 10.08 7.23 7.20
N TYR A 58 11.34 7.34 6.81
CA TYR A 58 12.13 8.55 6.91
C TYR A 58 12.52 9.05 5.52
N ALA A 59 12.47 10.37 5.34
CA ALA A 59 12.92 11.06 4.14
C ALA A 59 14.09 11.99 4.51
N LYS A 60 15.22 11.83 3.82
CA LYS A 60 16.34 12.76 3.89
C LYS A 60 16.19 13.81 2.82
N MET A 61 16.22 15.07 3.23
CA MET A 61 16.11 16.23 2.36
C MET A 61 17.26 17.18 2.62
N LYS A 62 17.76 17.80 1.56
CA LYS A 62 18.76 18.87 1.65
C LYS A 62 18.05 20.21 1.54
N GLY A 63 18.49 21.19 2.32
CA GLY A 63 17.97 22.56 2.26
C GLY A 63 17.35 23.02 3.58
N SER A 64 16.45 24.00 3.51
CA SER A 64 15.79 24.54 4.69
C SER A 64 14.63 23.65 5.15
N GLU A 65 14.34 23.63 6.47
CA GLU A 65 13.20 22.85 7.01
C GLU A 65 11.88 23.26 6.33
N LYS A 66 11.72 24.55 6.07
CA LYS A 66 10.52 25.11 5.45
C LYS A 66 10.31 24.55 4.04
N ASP A 67 11.36 24.50 3.22
CA ASP A 67 11.28 23.99 1.85
C ASP A 67 11.06 22.48 1.84
N ALA A 68 11.76 21.75 2.71
CA ALA A 68 11.60 20.31 2.86
C ALA A 68 10.19 19.93 3.32
N ARG A 69 9.65 20.64 4.31
CA ARG A 69 8.28 20.44 4.80
C ARG A 69 7.25 20.75 3.71
N ALA A 70 7.42 21.86 2.98
CA ALA A 70 6.52 22.22 1.88
C ALA A 70 6.52 21.15 0.77
N ALA A 71 7.68 20.61 0.42
CA ALA A 71 7.81 19.52 -0.54
C ALA A 71 7.13 18.23 -0.05
N LEU A 72 7.29 17.86 1.23
CA LEU A 72 6.63 16.69 1.81
C LEU A 72 5.10 16.85 1.84
N ILE A 73 4.59 18.04 2.19
CA ILE A 73 3.15 18.34 2.16
C ILE A 73 2.60 18.25 0.73
N ALA A 74 3.34 18.77 -0.26
CA ALA A 74 2.97 18.67 -1.68
C ALA A 74 2.90 17.20 -2.18
N LEU A 75 3.59 16.29 -1.50
CA LEU A 75 3.56 14.85 -1.76
C LEU A 75 2.44 14.12 -1.00
N GLY A 76 1.57 14.85 -0.28
CA GLY A 76 0.47 14.29 0.50
C GLY A 76 0.89 13.79 1.89
N VAL A 77 2.09 14.15 2.36
CA VAL A 77 2.51 13.87 3.74
C VAL A 77 1.89 14.91 4.66
N SER A 78 0.82 14.54 5.36
CA SER A 78 0.05 15.47 6.20
C SER A 78 0.81 15.96 7.44
N GLU A 79 1.72 15.16 8.00
CA GLU A 79 2.41 15.48 9.26
C GLU A 79 3.90 15.05 9.26
N PRO A 80 4.76 15.68 8.44
CA PRO A 80 6.19 15.39 8.46
C PRO A 80 6.80 15.90 9.77
N ARG A 81 7.37 14.99 10.56
CA ARG A 81 8.04 15.31 11.83
C ARG A 81 9.54 15.35 11.62
N LEU A 82 10.19 16.48 11.88
CA LEU A 82 11.65 16.56 11.84
C LEU A 82 12.22 15.75 13.02
N VAL A 83 13.09 14.77 12.73
CA VAL A 83 13.70 13.89 13.74
C VAL A 83 15.18 14.20 13.92
N SER A 84 15.85 14.68 12.87
CA SER A 84 17.23 15.16 12.98
C SER A 84 17.49 16.26 11.97
N GLY A 85 17.95 17.42 12.45
CA GLY A 85 18.54 18.47 11.64
C GLY A 85 19.98 18.70 12.11
N ALA A 86 20.92 18.84 11.19
CA ALA A 86 22.31 19.09 11.53
C ALA A 86 22.44 20.42 12.30
N GLY A 87 22.52 20.30 13.63
CA GLY A 87 22.57 21.42 14.58
C GLY A 87 22.46 21.04 16.07
N VAL A 88 23.03 19.89 16.47
CA VAL A 88 23.41 19.46 17.86
C VAL A 88 22.29 19.30 18.93
N PRO A 89 22.53 18.58 20.06
CA PRO A 89 22.68 17.15 20.29
C PRO A 89 21.41 16.47 20.88
N VAL A 90 21.50 15.14 21.00
CA VAL A 90 20.63 14.21 21.76
C VAL A 90 20.04 14.82 23.03
N SER A 91 18.72 14.69 23.20
CA SER A 91 18.12 14.55 24.53
C SER A 91 17.25 13.30 24.56
N SER A 92 17.65 12.44 25.48
CA SER A 92 17.30 11.04 25.72
C SER A 92 15.95 10.84 26.41
N GLN A 93 15.22 9.81 25.97
CA GLN A 93 14.46 8.89 26.84
C GLN A 93 14.18 7.59 26.03
N GLN A 94 15.08 6.61 26.05
CA GLN A 94 15.21 5.47 27.00
C GLN A 94 14.63 4.18 26.37
N ALA A 95 15.44 3.38 25.66
CA ALA A 95 16.12 2.12 26.11
C ALA A 95 15.12 1.03 26.56
N SER A 96 15.11 -0.20 26.02
CA SER A 96 16.22 -1.16 26.08
C SER A 96 16.22 -2.20 24.96
N ALA A 97 17.42 -2.60 24.52
CA ALA A 97 17.68 -3.84 23.78
C ALA A 97 17.62 -5.07 24.72
N PRO A 98 17.69 -6.29 24.16
CA PRO A 98 18.96 -7.00 24.25
C PRO A 98 19.47 -7.55 22.91
N GLN A 99 20.78 -7.39 22.73
CA GLN A 99 21.63 -8.11 21.77
C GLN A 99 21.59 -9.63 22.02
N VAL A 100 21.52 -10.40 20.94
CA VAL A 100 22.17 -11.71 20.86
C VAL A 100 22.87 -11.87 19.51
N SER A 101 24.07 -12.40 19.61
CA SER A 101 25.14 -12.52 18.63
C SER A 101 24.88 -13.59 17.55
N ALA A 102 25.32 -13.33 16.32
CA ALA A 102 25.91 -14.27 15.37
C ALA A 102 26.31 -13.43 14.13
N GLY A 103 27.51 -13.45 13.58
CA GLY A 103 28.37 -14.60 13.36
C GLY A 103 28.46 -14.84 11.85
N ALA A 104 29.61 -14.48 11.27
CA ALA A 104 30.19 -14.97 10.02
C ALA A 104 29.63 -14.54 8.65
N ALA A 105 30.55 -13.92 7.92
CA ALA A 105 30.70 -13.69 6.49
C ALA A 105 30.13 -14.72 5.49
N SER A 106 29.63 -14.22 4.35
CA SER A 106 30.22 -14.41 3.00
C SER A 106 29.44 -13.61 1.91
N PRO A 107 30.10 -13.00 0.91
CA PRO A 107 29.50 -12.63 -0.39
C PRO A 107 29.62 -13.83 -1.37
N PRO A 108 29.24 -13.79 -2.67
CA PRO A 108 28.73 -12.71 -3.54
C PRO A 108 27.49 -13.14 -4.40
N ALA A 109 27.05 -12.28 -5.33
CA ALA A 109 26.86 -12.58 -6.77
C ALA A 109 25.69 -11.81 -7.42
N ALA A 110 25.99 -11.27 -8.61
CA ALA A 110 25.08 -10.62 -9.54
C ALA A 110 24.16 -11.62 -10.26
N ALA A 111 22.99 -11.12 -10.67
CA ALA A 111 22.10 -11.55 -11.79
C ALA A 111 20.65 -11.22 -11.36
N ALA A 112 19.66 -10.95 -12.19
CA ALA A 112 19.49 -10.60 -13.60
C ALA A 112 17.97 -10.35 -13.71
N SER A 113 17.54 -9.50 -14.64
CA SER A 113 16.13 -9.34 -14.98
C SER A 113 15.50 -10.66 -15.47
N ALA A 114 14.29 -10.96 -15.04
CA ALA A 114 13.38 -11.93 -15.67
C ALA A 114 11.97 -11.31 -15.58
N SER A 115 11.34 -10.82 -16.65
CA SER A 115 10.77 -11.57 -17.79
C SER A 115 9.80 -12.66 -17.33
N VAL A 116 8.51 -12.30 -17.35
CA VAL A 116 7.35 -13.16 -17.07
C VAL A 116 7.26 -14.29 -18.10
N PRO A 117 7.19 -15.58 -17.72
CA PRO A 117 6.87 -16.63 -18.68
C PRO A 117 5.36 -16.85 -18.76
N ALA A 118 4.82 -16.74 -19.98
CA ALA A 118 3.58 -17.39 -20.37
C ALA A 118 3.87 -18.91 -20.45
N GLY A 119 3.27 -19.70 -19.57
CA GLY A 119 3.43 -21.14 -19.49
C GLY A 119 2.09 -21.86 -19.43
N SER A 120 1.71 -22.46 -20.55
CA SER A 120 0.55 -23.34 -20.71
C SER A 120 0.78 -24.67 -19.97
N GLY A 121 -0.07 -24.97 -18.96
CA GLY A 121 -0.15 -26.26 -18.27
C GLY A 121 -1.58 -26.54 -17.80
N LYS A 122 -2.05 -27.78 -17.95
CA LYS A 122 -3.43 -28.28 -17.80
C LYS A 122 -3.52 -29.23 -16.57
N PRO A 123 -4.68 -29.47 -15.92
CA PRO A 123 -5.46 -28.59 -15.05
C PRO A 123 -5.50 -29.12 -13.59
N ALA A 124 -5.18 -28.28 -12.61
CA ALA A 124 -5.56 -28.50 -11.21
C ALA A 124 -6.28 -27.23 -10.76
N ALA A 125 -7.63 -27.26 -10.78
CA ALA A 125 -8.52 -26.11 -10.57
C ALA A 125 -8.02 -24.83 -11.28
N GLY A 126 -8.09 -24.84 -12.61
CA GLY A 126 -7.51 -23.76 -13.43
C GLY A 126 -8.11 -22.38 -13.15
N PRO A 127 -7.43 -21.31 -13.60
CA PRO A 127 -7.90 -19.94 -13.50
C PRO A 127 -9.32 -19.84 -14.07
N GLY A 128 -10.29 -19.66 -13.18
CA GLY A 128 -11.70 -19.60 -13.51
C GLY A 128 -12.12 -18.15 -13.69
N VAL A 129 -12.74 -17.83 -14.83
CA VAL A 129 -13.43 -16.55 -14.99
C VAL A 129 -14.90 -16.77 -14.66
N ILE A 130 -15.37 -16.14 -13.59
CA ILE A 130 -16.80 -16.10 -13.26
C ILE A 130 -17.34 -14.79 -13.81
N SER A 131 -18.12 -14.86 -14.88
CA SER A 131 -18.72 -13.66 -15.48
C SER A 131 -20.03 -13.31 -14.75
N GLY A 132 -20.20 -12.02 -14.47
CA GLY A 132 -21.39 -11.47 -13.85
C GLY A 132 -21.83 -10.15 -14.49
N PRO A 133 -23.03 -9.65 -14.14
CA PRO A 133 -23.56 -8.40 -14.67
C PRO A 133 -22.75 -7.16 -14.27
N THR A 134 -21.88 -7.28 -13.27
CA THR A 134 -21.10 -6.18 -12.72
C THR A 134 -19.60 -6.27 -13.00
N GLY A 135 -19.16 -7.31 -13.71
CA GLY A 135 -17.76 -7.53 -14.07
C GLY A 135 -17.36 -8.99 -14.18
N GLU A 136 -16.07 -9.22 -14.43
CA GLU A 136 -15.44 -10.54 -14.44
C GLU A 136 -14.70 -10.78 -13.12
N CYS A 137 -14.90 -11.96 -12.53
CA CYS A 137 -14.12 -12.44 -11.41
C CYS A 137 -13.04 -13.37 -11.93
N HIS A 138 -11.78 -13.08 -11.61
CA HIS A 138 -10.67 -13.97 -11.89
C HIS A 138 -10.32 -14.73 -10.61
N VAL A 139 -10.45 -16.04 -10.66
CA VAL A 139 -10.12 -16.95 -9.57
C VAL A 139 -8.87 -17.71 -9.96
N ASP A 140 -7.74 -17.41 -9.32
CA ASP A 140 -6.48 -18.15 -9.47
C ASP A 140 -6.28 -19.11 -8.29
N ALA A 141 -5.19 -19.88 -8.26
CA ALA A 141 -4.95 -20.85 -7.18
C ALA A 141 -4.85 -20.22 -5.77
N GLU A 142 -4.45 -18.96 -5.67
CA GLU A 142 -4.19 -18.29 -4.40
C GLU A 142 -5.19 -17.18 -4.08
N ARG A 143 -5.88 -16.62 -5.10
CA ARG A 143 -6.61 -15.36 -4.96
C ARG A 143 -7.88 -15.33 -5.81
N ILE A 144 -8.87 -14.59 -5.29
CA ILE A 144 -10.03 -14.13 -6.05
C ILE A 144 -9.83 -12.65 -6.29
N SER A 145 -9.95 -12.21 -7.53
CA SER A 145 -9.82 -10.81 -7.93
C SER A 145 -10.94 -10.37 -8.85
N THR A 146 -11.24 -9.07 -8.83
CA THR A 146 -12.23 -8.42 -9.67
C THR A 146 -11.84 -6.96 -9.88
N VAL A 147 -12.43 -6.33 -10.87
CA VAL A 147 -12.35 -4.88 -11.07
C VAL A 147 -13.69 -4.24 -10.75
N GLY A 148 -13.66 -3.04 -10.18
CA GLY A 148 -14.79 -2.14 -10.10
C GLY A 148 -14.47 -0.85 -10.82
N SER A 149 -15.41 -0.37 -11.64
CA SER A 149 -15.27 0.89 -12.36
C SER A 149 -16.30 1.91 -11.86
N SER A 150 -15.97 3.18 -11.96
CA SER A 150 -16.89 4.30 -11.76
C SER A 150 -16.54 5.43 -12.71
N ARG A 151 -17.53 6.17 -13.20
CA ARG A 151 -17.24 7.40 -13.96
C ARG A 151 -16.78 8.49 -13.01
N ALA A 152 -15.67 9.14 -13.32
CA ALA A 152 -15.32 10.36 -12.65
C ALA A 152 -16.18 11.50 -13.15
N ASP A 153 -16.86 12.17 -12.22
CA ASP A 153 -17.23 13.54 -12.48
C ASP A 153 -15.91 14.34 -12.57
N PRO A 154 -15.68 15.11 -13.65
CA PRO A 154 -14.45 15.88 -13.81
C PRO A 154 -14.22 16.89 -12.68
N THR A 155 -15.26 17.24 -11.92
CA THR A 155 -15.15 18.13 -10.77
C THR A 155 -14.72 17.41 -9.48
N GLN A 156 -14.80 16.07 -9.41
CA GLN A 156 -14.58 15.29 -8.17
C GLN A 156 -13.91 13.92 -8.41
N PRO A 157 -12.62 13.88 -8.82
CA PRO A 157 -11.91 12.63 -9.10
C PRO A 157 -11.72 11.72 -7.88
N LEU A 158 -11.64 12.30 -6.68
CA LEU A 158 -11.51 11.53 -5.43
C LEU A 158 -12.79 10.75 -5.10
N MET A 159 -13.97 11.29 -5.46
CA MET A 159 -15.24 10.58 -5.28
C MET A 159 -15.35 9.40 -6.25
N ALA A 160 -14.84 9.57 -7.47
CA ALA A 160 -14.81 8.53 -8.49
C ALA A 160 -13.99 7.31 -8.03
N GLN A 161 -12.80 7.55 -7.47
CA GLN A 161 -11.95 6.50 -6.92
C GLN A 161 -12.63 5.77 -5.77
N LYS A 162 -13.27 6.50 -4.84
CA LYS A 162 -13.99 5.90 -3.72
C LYS A 162 -15.17 5.04 -4.21
N ALA A 163 -15.91 5.53 -5.20
CA ALA A 163 -17.01 4.79 -5.81
C ALA A 163 -16.51 3.53 -6.55
N ALA A 164 -15.41 3.63 -7.29
CA ALA A 164 -14.79 2.49 -7.97
C ALA A 164 -14.32 1.43 -6.96
N ALA A 165 -13.70 1.84 -5.85
CA ALA A 165 -13.29 0.93 -4.78
C ALA A 165 -14.51 0.23 -4.11
N GLN A 166 -15.61 0.96 -3.88
CA GLN A 166 -16.84 0.37 -3.36
C GLN A 166 -17.48 -0.62 -4.35
N ASN A 167 -17.48 -0.29 -5.64
CA ASN A 167 -17.94 -1.19 -6.70
C ASN A 167 -17.07 -2.45 -6.77
N ALA A 168 -15.75 -2.31 -6.66
CA ALA A 168 -14.80 -3.43 -6.65
C ALA A 168 -15.05 -4.34 -5.43
N LYS A 169 -15.29 -3.76 -4.25
CA LYS A 169 -15.65 -4.49 -3.04
C LYS A 169 -16.96 -5.25 -3.18
N ARG A 170 -18.00 -4.63 -3.76
CA ARG A 170 -19.28 -5.28 -4.05
C ARG A 170 -19.11 -6.45 -5.03
N ASN A 171 -18.36 -6.24 -6.11
CA ASN A 171 -18.06 -7.28 -7.08
C ASN A 171 -17.32 -8.44 -6.41
N LEU A 172 -16.36 -8.14 -5.54
CA LEU A 172 -15.55 -9.16 -4.88
C LEU A 172 -16.42 -10.04 -3.96
N LEU A 173 -17.38 -9.45 -3.25
CA LEU A 173 -18.38 -10.20 -2.47
C LEU A 173 -19.18 -11.17 -3.35
N LEU A 174 -19.63 -10.74 -4.53
CA LEU A 174 -20.33 -11.59 -5.48
C LEU A 174 -19.43 -12.73 -6.00
N CYS A 175 -18.17 -12.43 -6.29
CA CYS A 175 -17.19 -13.43 -6.71
C CYS A 175 -16.97 -14.50 -5.64
N VAL A 176 -16.89 -14.09 -4.37
CA VAL A 176 -16.70 -15.00 -3.25
C VAL A 176 -17.92 -15.91 -3.05
N ASP A 177 -19.14 -15.37 -3.13
CA ASP A 177 -20.35 -16.18 -3.02
C ASP A 177 -20.45 -17.18 -4.19
N ALA A 178 -20.17 -16.76 -5.42
CA ALA A 178 -20.12 -17.65 -6.56
C ALA A 178 -19.06 -18.74 -6.40
N TYR A 179 -17.86 -18.39 -5.92
CA TYR A 179 -16.79 -19.33 -5.63
C TYR A 179 -17.17 -20.34 -4.53
N LYS A 180 -17.72 -19.87 -3.40
CA LYS A 180 -18.19 -20.75 -2.30
C LYS A 180 -19.24 -21.74 -2.78
N ARG A 181 -20.12 -21.32 -3.69
CA ARG A 181 -21.17 -22.17 -4.27
C ARG A 181 -20.69 -23.01 -5.46
N LYS A 182 -19.43 -22.86 -5.89
CA LYS A 182 -18.88 -23.45 -7.12
C LYS A 182 -19.74 -23.15 -8.36
N GLN A 183 -20.27 -21.93 -8.43
CA GLN A 183 -21.12 -21.46 -9.53
C GLN A 183 -20.27 -20.81 -10.62
N GLU A 184 -20.57 -21.13 -11.89
CA GLU A 184 -19.92 -20.53 -13.05
C GLU A 184 -20.50 -19.15 -13.42
N LYS A 185 -21.65 -18.75 -12.84
CA LYS A 185 -22.33 -17.48 -13.14
C LYS A 185 -22.86 -16.81 -11.87
N ILE A 186 -22.72 -15.49 -11.81
CA ILE A 186 -23.30 -14.65 -10.76
C ILE A 186 -24.76 -14.31 -11.12
N PRO A 187 -25.75 -14.62 -10.27
CA PRO A 187 -27.14 -14.26 -10.54
C PRO A 187 -27.35 -12.75 -10.59
N ALA A 188 -28.22 -12.29 -11.50
CA ALA A 188 -28.37 -10.88 -11.81
C ALA A 188 -29.04 -10.03 -10.72
N SER A 189 -29.69 -10.67 -9.74
CA SER A 189 -30.60 -10.02 -8.80
C SER A 189 -30.43 -10.55 -7.38
N ILE A 190 -29.22 -10.44 -6.82
CA ILE A 190 -28.97 -10.76 -5.40
C ILE A 190 -28.67 -9.46 -4.66
N LYS A 191 -29.43 -9.21 -3.60
CA LYS A 191 -29.01 -8.27 -2.55
C LYS A 191 -28.15 -9.03 -1.55
N MET A 192 -26.87 -8.70 -1.51
CA MET A 192 -25.95 -9.20 -0.49
C MET A 192 -25.79 -8.15 0.59
N GLU A 193 -26.15 -8.49 1.83
CA GLU A 193 -25.73 -7.75 3.01
C GLU A 193 -24.59 -8.53 3.65
N GLY A 194 -23.37 -8.01 3.49
CA GLY A 194 -22.17 -8.68 3.97
C GLY A 194 -21.11 -7.66 4.36
N TYR A 195 -20.43 -7.94 5.46
CA TYR A 195 -19.29 -7.14 5.86
C TYR A 195 -18.02 -7.82 5.36
N LEU A 196 -17.41 -7.23 4.32
CA LEU A 196 -16.06 -7.62 3.91
C LEU A 196 -15.06 -6.67 4.61
N PRO A 197 -14.32 -7.14 5.63
CA PRO A 197 -13.36 -6.29 6.32
C PRO A 197 -12.25 -5.86 5.36
N ASP A 198 -11.91 -4.57 5.37
CA ASP A 198 -10.89 -4.01 4.47
C ASP A 198 -9.48 -4.59 4.74
N THR A 199 -9.26 -5.25 5.88
CA THR A 199 -8.02 -5.97 6.19
C THR A 199 -7.82 -7.23 5.35
N LEU A 200 -8.89 -7.79 4.77
CA LEU A 200 -8.83 -8.98 3.91
C LEU A 200 -8.77 -8.63 2.42
N ILE A 201 -8.95 -7.34 2.09
CA ILE A 201 -9.00 -6.87 0.70
C ILE A 201 -7.69 -6.17 0.37
N THR A 202 -7.06 -6.59 -0.71
CA THR A 202 -5.99 -5.82 -1.35
C THR A 202 -6.58 -5.05 -2.53
N TYR A 203 -6.54 -3.73 -2.46
CA TYR A 203 -6.88 -2.86 -3.59
C TYR A 203 -5.64 -2.61 -4.45
N SER A 204 -5.82 -2.61 -5.76
CA SER A 204 -4.82 -2.14 -6.72
C SER A 204 -4.85 -0.62 -6.86
N SER A 205 -3.80 -0.06 -7.44
CA SER A 205 -3.75 1.37 -7.76
C SER A 205 -4.87 1.73 -8.75
N PRO A 206 -5.56 2.88 -8.57
CA PRO A 206 -6.60 3.31 -9.48
C PRO A 206 -6.02 3.58 -10.87
N ALA A 207 -6.67 3.03 -11.90
CA ALA A 207 -6.37 3.31 -13.30
C ALA A 207 -7.37 4.35 -13.82
N TYR A 208 -6.87 5.45 -14.37
CA TYR A 208 -7.69 6.50 -14.98
C TYR A 208 -7.76 6.24 -16.49
N MET A 209 -8.97 6.07 -17.00
CA MET A 209 -9.24 5.77 -18.41
C MET A 209 -9.45 7.04 -19.22
N ALA A 210 -9.22 6.96 -20.52
CA ALA A 210 -9.36 8.09 -21.44
C ALA A 210 -10.81 8.62 -21.54
N ASP A 211 -11.79 7.79 -21.21
CA ASP A 211 -13.21 8.17 -21.15
C ASP A 211 -13.60 8.88 -19.83
N GLY A 212 -12.63 9.11 -18.93
CA GLY A 212 -12.84 9.71 -17.62
C GLY A 212 -13.34 8.72 -16.57
N SER A 213 -13.40 7.41 -16.85
CA SER A 213 -13.69 6.41 -15.82
C SER A 213 -12.45 6.09 -14.98
N VAL A 214 -12.69 5.63 -13.75
CA VAL A 214 -11.68 5.16 -12.81
C VAL A 214 -11.96 3.70 -12.54
N GLU A 215 -10.94 2.86 -12.71
CA GLU A 215 -10.97 1.44 -12.38
C GLU A 215 -10.12 1.17 -11.15
N VAL A 216 -10.64 0.35 -10.25
CA VAL A 216 -9.94 -0.14 -9.07
C VAL A 216 -10.13 -1.65 -9.03
N GLY A 217 -9.03 -2.40 -9.08
CA GLY A 217 -9.05 -3.84 -8.79
C GLY A 217 -9.11 -4.09 -7.29
N ALA A 218 -9.90 -5.08 -6.88
CA ALA A 218 -9.95 -5.61 -5.52
C ALA A 218 -9.68 -7.11 -5.56
N SER A 219 -8.94 -7.61 -4.57
CA SER A 219 -8.62 -9.03 -4.47
C SER A 219 -8.53 -9.51 -3.03
N MET A 220 -8.78 -10.79 -2.79
CA MET A 220 -8.52 -11.46 -1.51
C MET A 220 -7.84 -12.80 -1.73
N ALA A 221 -7.20 -13.32 -0.69
CA ALA A 221 -6.67 -14.67 -0.72
C ALA A 221 -7.78 -15.71 -0.55
N ILE A 222 -7.68 -16.84 -1.26
CA ILE A 222 -8.67 -17.92 -1.21
C ILE A 222 -8.80 -18.49 0.20
N ARG A 223 -7.71 -18.57 0.96
CA ARG A 223 -7.72 -19.05 2.36
C ARG A 223 -8.59 -18.20 3.29
N ASP A 224 -8.85 -16.94 2.92
CA ASP A 224 -9.62 -16.00 3.74
C ASP A 224 -11.10 -15.96 3.33
N VAL A 225 -11.50 -16.69 2.30
CA VAL A 225 -12.87 -16.75 1.78
C VAL A 225 -13.85 -17.23 2.86
N ASP A 226 -13.46 -18.22 3.67
CA ASP A 226 -14.31 -18.75 4.74
C ASP A 226 -14.50 -17.77 5.91
N ALA A 227 -13.57 -16.82 6.09
CA ALA A 227 -13.70 -15.75 7.08
C ALA A 227 -14.73 -14.68 6.67
N VAL A 228 -15.18 -14.68 5.41
CA VAL A 228 -16.19 -13.73 4.93
C VAL A 228 -17.59 -14.22 5.31
N ALA A 229 -18.26 -13.45 6.14
CA ALA A 229 -19.68 -13.62 6.47
C ALA A 229 -20.56 -12.69 5.62
N PHE A 230 -21.53 -13.27 4.94
CA PHE A 230 -22.55 -12.53 4.19
C PHE A 230 -23.90 -13.23 4.30
N THR A 231 -24.95 -12.43 4.34
CA THR A 231 -26.35 -12.86 4.33
C THR A 231 -26.94 -12.46 2.98
N ARG A 232 -27.54 -13.41 2.27
CA ARG A 232 -28.38 -13.06 1.12
C ARG A 232 -29.73 -12.61 1.65
N VAL A 233 -30.20 -11.49 1.12
CA VAL A 233 -31.56 -11.02 1.34
C VAL A 233 -32.30 -11.33 0.04
N ASP A 234 -33.08 -12.40 0.06
CA ASP A 234 -33.97 -12.79 -1.04
C ASP A 234 -35.17 -11.83 -1.17
#